data_AF-A0A414CGV6-F1
#
_entry.id   AF-A0A414CGV6-F1
#
_cell.length_a   1.000
_cell.length_b   1.000
_cell.length_c   1.000
_cell.angle_alpha   90.00
_cell.angle_beta   90.00
_cell.angle_gamma   90.00
#
_symmetry.space_group_name_H-M   'P 1'
#
loop_
_entity.id
_entity.type
_entity.pdbx_description
1 polymer ?
#
loop_
_entity_poly.entity_id
_entity_poly.type
_entity_poly.pdbx_seq_one_letter_code
_entity_poly.pdbx_strand_id
1 'polypeptide(L)'
;MEKNIINFNKPNIEDGYSPELINYVDRLITKHPLIGVEGKVSLNYTGATYTFDGKEYAVFLLINRTSVTINNSFGLYLNWQYDGFSVYDNQPIFYNHESRGDLESNHAVLMMLEISSEQKKIVDRMEDPQKMDIELRVYK
;
A
#
# COMPACT_ATOMS: atom_id res chain seq x y z
N MET A 1 -4.33 -27.13 3.26
CA MET A 1 -3.43 -26.10 3.81
C MET A 1 -3.35 -24.98 2.78
N GLU A 2 -4.19 -23.96 2.91
CA GLU A 2 -4.29 -22.80 1.99
C GLU A 2 -3.73 -21.51 2.61
N LYS A 3 -2.87 -21.63 3.65
CA LYS A 3 -2.58 -20.55 4.59
C LYS A 3 -1.64 -19.43 4.10
N ASN A 4 -1.30 -19.38 2.82
CA ASN A 4 -0.34 -18.40 2.29
C ASN A 4 -0.92 -17.41 1.28
N ILE A 5 -2.19 -17.54 0.90
CA ILE A 5 -2.84 -16.64 -0.06
C ILE A 5 -3.26 -15.35 0.65
N ILE A 6 -2.99 -14.21 0.03
CA ILE A 6 -3.46 -12.91 0.51
C ILE A 6 -4.93 -12.71 0.14
N ASN A 7 -5.73 -12.35 1.12
CA ASN A 7 -7.11 -11.89 0.94
C ASN A 7 -7.13 -10.36 0.77
N PHE A 8 -7.90 -9.88 -0.19
CA PHE A 8 -8.04 -8.44 -0.42
C PHE A 8 -9.30 -7.90 0.25
N ASN A 9 -9.12 -7.02 1.25
CA ASN A 9 -10.20 -6.24 1.82
C ASN A 9 -10.57 -5.13 0.82
N LYS A 10 -11.50 -5.45 -0.09
CA LYS A 10 -11.96 -4.54 -1.13
C LYS A 10 -12.59 -3.30 -0.49
N PRO A 11 -12.09 -2.08 -0.78
CA PRO A 11 -12.66 -0.87 -0.23
C PRO A 11 -14.03 -0.56 -0.87
N ASN A 12 -14.83 0.29 -0.23
CA ASN A 12 -16.08 0.78 -0.82
C ASN A 12 -15.76 1.78 -1.94
N ILE A 13 -16.48 1.70 -3.06
CA ILE A 13 -16.33 2.61 -4.21
C ILE A 13 -16.67 4.05 -3.79
N GLU A 14 -17.58 4.21 -2.82
CA GLU A 14 -17.97 5.51 -2.25
C GLU A 14 -16.80 6.25 -1.58
N ASP A 15 -15.72 5.55 -1.20
CA ASP A 15 -14.51 6.14 -0.61
C ASP A 15 -13.54 6.71 -1.66
N GLY A 16 -13.97 6.82 -2.92
CA GLY A 16 -13.18 7.37 -4.04
C GLY A 16 -12.37 6.34 -4.82
N TYR A 17 -12.55 5.05 -4.54
CA TYR A 17 -11.89 3.97 -5.27
C TYR A 17 -12.70 3.55 -6.50
N SER A 18 -12.14 3.70 -7.69
CA SER A 18 -12.82 3.22 -8.89
C SER A 18 -12.83 1.69 -8.97
N PRO A 19 -13.87 1.08 -9.58
CA PRO A 19 -13.89 -0.35 -9.87
C PRO A 19 -12.65 -0.81 -10.66
N GLU A 20 -12.15 0.02 -11.58
CA GLU A 20 -10.95 -0.25 -12.37
C GLU A 20 -9.72 -0.43 -11.50
N LEU A 21 -9.53 0.46 -10.52
CA LEU A 21 -8.43 0.41 -9.57
C LEU A 21 -8.55 -0.82 -8.64
N ILE A 22 -9.75 -1.10 -8.12
CA ILE A 22 -10.00 -2.28 -7.28
C ILE A 22 -9.69 -3.56 -8.07
N ASN A 23 -10.18 -3.67 -9.30
CA ASN A 23 -9.94 -4.83 -10.16
C ASN A 23 -8.47 -4.99 -10.58
N TYR A 24 -7.75 -3.88 -10.77
CA TYR A 24 -6.31 -3.91 -10.99
C TYR A 24 -5.57 -4.54 -9.80
N VAL A 25 -5.85 -4.08 -8.59
CA VAL A 25 -5.22 -4.58 -7.37
C VAL A 25 -5.60 -6.03 -7.08
N ASP A 26 -6.87 -6.41 -7.27
CA ASP A 26 -7.35 -7.79 -7.10
C ASP A 26 -6.59 -8.77 -8.01
N ARG A 27 -6.37 -8.39 -9.27
CA ARG A 27 -5.55 -9.17 -10.22
C ARG A 27 -4.09 -9.22 -9.82
N LEU A 28 -3.53 -8.13 -9.30
CA LEU A 28 -2.15 -8.09 -8.82
C LEU A 28 -1.94 -9.10 -7.70
N ILE A 29 -2.81 -9.10 -6.69
CA ILE A 29 -2.76 -10.03 -5.55
C ILE A 29 -2.91 -11.48 -6.03
N THR A 30 -3.84 -11.74 -6.95
CA THR A 30 -4.03 -13.08 -7.54
C THR A 30 -2.78 -13.59 -8.26
N LYS A 31 -2.07 -12.70 -8.98
CA LYS A 31 -0.82 -13.05 -9.68
C LYS A 31 0.38 -13.21 -8.74
N HIS A 32 0.37 -12.53 -7.61
CA HIS A 32 1.46 -12.49 -6.64
C HIS A 32 0.95 -12.90 -5.25
N PRO A 33 0.55 -14.16 -5.03
CA PRO A 33 -0.10 -14.58 -3.78
C PRO A 33 0.82 -14.50 -2.54
N LEU A 34 2.13 -14.34 -2.76
CA LEU A 34 3.15 -14.21 -1.71
C LEU A 34 3.63 -12.77 -1.51
N ILE A 35 2.91 -11.77 -2.03
CA ILE A 35 3.25 -10.36 -1.84
C ILE A 35 3.29 -9.98 -0.35
N GLY A 36 4.20 -9.08 0.01
CA GLY A 36 4.47 -8.66 1.38
C GLY A 36 5.61 -9.43 2.03
N VAL A 37 5.87 -9.15 3.31
CA VAL A 37 7.00 -9.73 4.05
C VAL A 37 6.49 -10.57 5.20
N GLU A 38 6.76 -11.88 5.16
CA GLU A 38 6.34 -12.82 6.19
C GLU A 38 6.71 -12.37 7.61
N GLY A 39 5.76 -12.49 8.55
CA GLY A 39 5.94 -12.07 9.94
C GLY A 39 5.91 -10.55 10.15
N LYS A 40 5.59 -9.75 9.13
CA LYS A 40 5.55 -8.28 9.24
C LYS A 40 4.27 -7.69 8.64
N VAL A 41 3.96 -6.48 9.09
CA VAL A 41 3.14 -5.54 8.31
C VAL A 41 4.07 -4.85 7.31
N SER A 42 3.66 -4.82 6.04
CA SER A 42 4.45 -4.23 4.95
C SER A 42 3.60 -3.32 4.08
N LEU A 43 4.20 -2.27 3.55
CA LEU A 43 3.59 -1.42 2.52
C LEU A 43 4.31 -1.70 1.21
N ASN A 44 3.57 -2.06 0.17
CA ASN A 44 4.12 -2.50 -1.10
C ASN A 44 3.58 -1.59 -2.21
N TYR A 45 4.47 -0.94 -2.95
CA TYR A 45 4.07 -0.15 -4.11
C TYR A 45 3.57 -1.10 -5.22
N THR A 46 2.42 -0.79 -5.81
CA THR A 46 1.79 -1.67 -6.81
C THR A 46 2.38 -1.51 -8.22
N GLY A 47 3.18 -0.47 -8.46
CA GLY A 47 3.60 -0.08 -9.81
C GLY A 47 2.59 0.81 -10.54
N ALA A 48 1.49 1.21 -9.88
CA ALA A 48 0.48 2.08 -10.46
C ALA A 48 0.43 3.45 -9.79
N THR A 49 0.15 4.47 -10.59
CA THR A 49 -0.39 5.75 -10.14
C THR A 49 -1.84 5.87 -10.55
N TYR A 50 -2.60 6.71 -9.83
CA TYR A 50 -4.01 6.94 -10.08
C TYR A 50 -4.32 8.42 -9.96
N THR A 51 -5.07 8.96 -10.93
CA THR A 51 -5.52 10.36 -10.91
C THR A 51 -6.96 10.41 -10.42
N PHE A 52 -7.21 11.17 -9.36
CA PHE A 52 -8.55 11.38 -8.81
C PHE A 52 -8.70 12.83 -8.36
N ASP A 53 -9.81 13.48 -8.73
CA ASP A 53 -10.11 14.87 -8.39
C ASP A 53 -8.94 15.86 -8.67
N GLY A 54 -8.29 15.69 -9.82
CA GLY A 54 -7.16 16.53 -10.25
C GLY A 54 -5.84 16.29 -9.48
N LYS A 55 -5.81 15.30 -8.58
CA LYS A 55 -4.65 14.92 -7.79
C LYS A 55 -4.09 13.57 -8.24
N GLU A 56 -2.79 13.40 -8.07
CA GLU A 56 -2.06 12.19 -8.40
C GLU A 56 -1.79 11.38 -7.15
N TYR A 57 -1.98 10.07 -7.22
CA TYR A 57 -1.79 9.16 -6.10
C TYR A 57 -0.87 8.01 -6.52
N ALA A 58 0.08 7.66 -5.66
CA ALA A 58 0.74 6.37 -5.74
C ALA A 58 -0.12 5.31 -5.04
N VAL A 59 -0.30 4.16 -5.70
CA VAL A 59 -1.16 3.08 -5.20
C VAL A 59 -0.30 2.05 -4.47
N PHE A 60 -0.63 1.80 -3.21
CA PHE A 60 0.05 0.85 -2.33
C PHE A 60 -0.89 -0.24 -1.81
N LEU A 61 -0.30 -1.35 -1.41
CA LEU A 61 -0.92 -2.38 -0.59
C LEU A 61 -0.30 -2.40 0.80
N LEU A 62 -1.10 -2.18 1.82
CA LEU A 62 -0.73 -2.44 3.21
C LEU A 62 -1.15 -3.88 3.54
N ILE A 63 -0.18 -4.73 3.85
CA ILE A 63 -0.36 -6.17 3.96
C ILE A 63 0.07 -6.63 5.33
N ASN A 64 -0.81 -7.34 6.04
CA ASN A 64 -0.50 -7.99 7.30
C ASN A 64 -0.12 -9.45 7.05
N ARG A 65 1.17 -9.76 7.10
CA ARG A 65 1.69 -11.14 7.10
C ARG A 65 2.09 -11.61 8.50
N THR A 66 1.64 -10.92 9.56
CA THR A 66 1.84 -11.38 10.93
C THR A 66 0.79 -12.42 11.30
N SER A 67 1.01 -13.15 12.40
CA SER A 67 0.02 -14.08 12.95
C SER A 67 -1.07 -13.40 13.79
N VAL A 68 -1.12 -12.06 13.82
CA VAL A 68 -1.98 -11.27 14.70
C VAL A 68 -2.91 -10.40 13.86
N THR A 69 -4.20 -10.40 14.20
CA THR A 69 -5.17 -9.45 13.64
C THR A 69 -4.97 -8.08 14.26
N ILE A 70 -4.92 -7.03 13.42
CA ILE A 70 -4.86 -5.64 13.88
C ILE A 70 -6.29 -5.09 13.88
N ASN A 71 -6.83 -4.87 15.07
CA ASN A 71 -8.22 -4.48 15.32
C ASN A 71 -8.34 -3.06 15.91
N ASN A 72 -7.37 -2.21 15.60
CA ASN A 72 -7.33 -0.82 16.03
C ASN A 72 -6.68 0.06 14.95
N SER A 73 -7.02 1.34 14.97
CA SER A 73 -6.36 2.33 14.11
C SER A 73 -4.89 2.51 14.52
N PHE A 74 -4.02 2.78 13.54
CA PHE A 74 -2.61 3.01 13.78
C PHE A 74 -2.00 3.97 12.76
N GLY A 75 -0.93 4.65 13.16
CA GLY A 75 -0.16 5.55 12.32
C GLY A 75 1.27 5.06 12.12
N LEU A 76 1.79 5.29 10.92
CA LEU A 76 3.16 4.96 10.52
C LEU A 76 3.79 6.14 9.81
N TYR A 77 5.11 6.29 9.93
CA TYR A 77 5.92 7.11 9.05
C TYR A 77 6.46 6.24 7.91
N LEU A 78 6.26 6.72 6.69
CA LEU A 78 6.76 6.13 5.47
C LEU A 78 7.98 6.91 4.97
N ASN A 79 9.10 6.21 4.81
CA ASN A 79 10.18 6.64 3.93
C ASN A 79 10.07 5.82 2.64
N TRP A 80 10.11 6.49 1.50
CA TRP A 80 10.11 5.84 0.19
C TRP A 80 11.10 6.53 -0.72
N GLN A 81 12.04 5.77 -1.26
CA GLN A 81 13.06 6.26 -2.18
C GLN A 81 13.26 5.33 -3.36
N TYR A 82 13.81 5.88 -4.44
CA TYR A 82 14.21 5.13 -5.62
C TYR A 82 15.54 5.65 -6.15
N ASP A 83 16.54 4.77 -6.25
CA ASP A 83 17.89 5.10 -6.76
C ASP A 83 18.52 6.31 -6.04
N GLY A 84 18.29 6.41 -4.72
CA GLY A 84 18.75 7.51 -3.87
C GLY A 84 17.90 8.78 -3.93
N PHE A 85 16.86 8.85 -4.77
CA PHE A 85 15.91 9.96 -4.81
C PHE A 85 14.75 9.70 -3.87
N SER A 86 14.58 10.56 -2.86
CA SER A 86 13.46 10.49 -1.92
C SER A 86 12.15 10.89 -2.61
N VAL A 87 11.15 10.02 -2.53
CA VAL A 87 9.75 10.33 -2.84
C VAL A 87 9.06 10.82 -1.57
N TYR A 88 9.17 10.06 -0.49
CA TYR A 88 8.67 10.45 0.82
C TYR A 88 9.78 10.37 1.85
N ASP A 89 9.87 11.41 2.69
CA ASP A 89 10.67 11.42 3.90
C ASP A 89 9.72 11.67 5.08
N ASN A 90 9.62 10.69 5.97
CA ASN A 90 8.75 10.72 7.14
C ASN A 90 7.29 11.07 6.83
N GLN A 91 6.75 10.57 5.71
CA GLN A 91 5.36 10.83 5.36
C GLN A 91 4.44 10.14 6.38
N PRO A 92 3.62 10.87 7.13
CA PRO A 92 2.61 10.26 7.99
C PRO A 92 1.58 9.53 7.14
N ILE A 93 1.31 8.27 7.47
CA ILE A 93 0.21 7.48 6.90
C ILE A 93 -0.62 6.90 8.05
N PHE A 94 -1.93 6.79 7.85
CA PHE A 94 -2.85 6.34 8.89
C PHE A 94 -3.77 5.25 8.36
N TYR A 95 -3.86 4.16 9.11
CA TYR A 95 -4.89 3.15 8.93
C TYR A 95 -6.02 3.44 9.90
N ASN A 96 -7.20 3.78 9.37
CA ASN A 96 -8.41 3.99 10.15
C ASN A 96 -9.21 2.69 10.19
N HIS A 97 -9.19 2.01 11.34
CA HIS A 97 -9.95 0.79 11.57
C HIS A 97 -11.46 1.02 11.41
N GLU A 98 -11.98 2.15 11.90
CA GLU A 98 -13.43 2.42 11.87
C GLU A 98 -14.00 2.43 10.45
N SER A 99 -13.20 2.84 9.45
CA SER A 99 -13.64 2.85 8.06
C SER A 99 -13.22 1.61 7.27
N ARG A 100 -12.28 0.80 7.77
CA ARG A 100 -11.65 -0.30 7.01
C ARG A 100 -11.79 -1.68 7.65
N GLY A 101 -12.31 -1.75 8.86
CA GLY A 101 -12.46 -2.98 9.65
C GLY A 101 -11.13 -3.51 10.19
N ASP A 102 -11.14 -4.79 10.54
CA ASP A 102 -9.96 -5.53 10.99
C ASP A 102 -8.98 -5.75 9.82
N LEU A 103 -7.69 -5.57 10.09
CA LEU A 103 -6.62 -6.03 9.22
C LEU A 103 -6.12 -7.39 9.73
N GLU A 104 -6.84 -8.43 9.34
CA GLU A 104 -6.56 -9.83 9.68
C GLU A 104 -5.22 -10.34 9.12
N SER A 105 -4.73 -11.45 9.68
CA SER A 105 -3.58 -12.20 9.13
C SER A 105 -3.82 -12.54 7.65
N ASN A 106 -2.80 -12.35 6.82
CA ASN A 106 -2.84 -12.53 5.36
C ASN A 106 -3.88 -11.67 4.64
N HIS A 107 -4.25 -10.52 5.18
CA HIS A 107 -5.10 -9.57 4.48
C HIS A 107 -4.30 -8.37 3.98
N ALA A 108 -4.78 -7.82 2.86
CA ALA A 108 -4.26 -6.61 2.25
C ALA A 108 -5.36 -5.56 2.12
N VAL A 109 -5.00 -4.30 2.30
CA VAL A 109 -5.86 -3.14 2.04
C VAL A 109 -5.17 -2.20 1.06
N LEU A 110 -5.97 -1.55 0.22
CA LEU A 110 -5.49 -0.59 -0.77
C LEU A 110 -5.31 0.79 -0.11
N MET A 111 -4.14 1.39 -0.29
CA MET A 111 -3.81 2.74 0.18
C MET A 111 -3.48 3.64 -1.02
N MET A 112 -4.10 4.81 -1.10
CA MET A 112 -3.74 5.85 -2.08
C MET A 112 -3.03 6.97 -1.33
N LEU A 113 -1.77 7.23 -1.70
CA LEU A 113 -0.96 8.28 -1.09
C LEU A 113 -0.72 9.38 -2.13
N GLU A 114 -1.14 10.61 -1.83
CA GLU A 114 -1.03 11.74 -2.75
C GLU A 114 0.44 12.04 -3.04
N ILE A 115 0.79 12.17 -4.32
CA ILE A 115 2.12 12.54 -4.79
C ILE A 115 2.07 13.89 -5.51
N SER A 116 3.05 14.73 -5.25
CA SER A 116 3.30 15.98 -5.99
C SER A 116 3.84 15.68 -7.39
N SER A 117 3.83 16.69 -8.26
CA SER A 117 4.39 16.56 -9.61
C SER A 117 5.89 16.22 -9.61
N GLU A 118 6.67 16.69 -8.61
CA GLU A 118 8.09 16.33 -8.50
C GLU A 118 8.27 14.87 -8.06
N GLN A 119 7.48 14.42 -7.08
CA GLN A 119 7.45 13.02 -6.66
C GLN A 119 7.05 12.11 -7.82
N LYS A 120 6.04 12.50 -8.62
CA LYS A 120 5.59 11.75 -9.79
C LYS A 120 6.71 11.53 -10.81
N LYS A 121 7.57 12.51 -11.06
CA LYS A 121 8.72 12.33 -11.98
C LYS A 121 9.68 11.24 -11.53
N ILE A 122 9.79 10.99 -10.22
CA ILE A 122 10.60 9.90 -9.67
C ILE A 122 9.84 8.58 -9.84
N VAL A 123 8.55 8.55 -9.48
CA VAL A 123 7.68 7.37 -9.59
C VAL A 123 7.60 6.87 -11.04
N ASP A 124 7.47 7.76 -12.02
CA ASP A 124 7.37 7.41 -13.44
C ASP A 124 8.65 6.76 -14.01
N ARG A 125 9.76 6.78 -13.27
CA ARG A 125 11.05 6.16 -13.65
C ARG A 125 11.31 4.84 -12.91
N MET A 126 10.37 4.38 -12.10
CA MET A 126 10.51 3.16 -11.30
C MET A 126 10.29 1.91 -12.17
N GLU A 127 11.36 1.47 -12.84
CA GLU A 127 11.36 0.27 -13.67
C GLU A 127 12.04 -0.91 -12.99
N ASP A 128 13.02 -0.66 -12.11
CA ASP A 128 13.79 -1.70 -11.40
C ASP A 128 13.42 -1.75 -9.91
N PRO A 129 12.64 -2.75 -9.46
CA PRO A 129 12.26 -2.89 -8.05
C PRO A 129 13.45 -2.97 -7.08
N GLN A 130 14.65 -3.38 -7.52
CA GLN A 130 15.82 -3.49 -6.64
C GLN A 130 16.38 -2.13 -6.22
N LYS A 131 16.04 -1.07 -6.95
CA LYS A 131 16.42 0.31 -6.63
C LYS A 131 15.44 1.00 -5.69
N MET A 132 14.29 0.37 -5.42
CA MET A 132 13.26 0.89 -4.55
C MET A 132 13.52 0.47 -3.11
N ASP A 133 13.37 1.43 -2.19
CA ASP A 133 13.47 1.18 -0.77
C ASP A 133 12.28 1.83 -0.06
N ILE A 134 11.58 1.02 0.74
CA ILE A 134 10.38 1.38 1.48
C ILE A 134 10.59 0.97 2.94
N GLU A 135 10.58 1.96 3.83
CA GLU A 135 10.72 1.76 5.26
C GLU A 135 9.47 2.29 5.98
N LEU A 136 8.97 1.50 6.92
CA LEU A 136 7.88 1.87 7.82
C LEU A 136 8.40 1.99 9.24
N ARG A 137 8.01 3.07 9.93
CA ARG A 137 8.27 3.27 11.35
C ARG A 137 6.97 3.60 12.08
N VAL A 138 6.72 2.95 13.21
CA VAL A 138 5.52 3.22 14.01
C VAL A 138 5.62 4.62 14.63
N TYR A 139 4.49 5.34 14.73
CA TYR A 139 4.44 6.54 15.55
C TYR A 139 4.86 6.21 16.99
N LYS A 140 5.83 6.94 17.52
CA LYS A 140 6.24 6.83 18.93
C LYS A 140 5.34 7.67 19.82
#